data_AF-A0A4Y9RQK8-F1
#
_entry.id   AF-A0A4Y9RQK8-F1
#
_cell.length_a   1.000
_cell.length_b   1.000
_cell.length_c   1.000
_cell.angle_alpha   90.00
_cell.angle_beta   90.00
_cell.angle_gamma   90.00
#
_symmetry.space_group_name_H-M   'P 1'
#
loop_
_entity.id
_entity.type
_entity.pdbx_description
1 polymer ?
#
loop_
_entity_poly.entity_id
_entity_poly.type
_entity_poly.pdbx_seq_one_letter_code
_entity_poly.pdbx_strand_id
1 'polypeptide(L)'
;MTKPTDEGRHASAHGGSTVTPSFTPWWIATQTGTRDSAKEHSAHDDGPYDAGSDENGDDEYGPDPDDRQVAGAQHEEVMEPRPPLGKRSDSRDLDPEWDWPEPPLECRHRFKKIVDRDAVEDVAAIYRQYVSDAERRDAIAKIINHLRQTGAWRELPMLPYDWHARLDRLERTFPNFLPFFAYVRSAIAIAEREGMFVHLEPVLLVGPPGVGKSLLAQQLAELLNMKSHTVRMETAQSAAELVGTADFWSSRGPGLLLKHLVYGKQAGFVVFIDEISRSTADRYDPLGPLYSLLEQDSAKNFIDVSAPWLSLDTSAITWIAACNEVDSLPGPIRNRMKIIDIPAPTREQSRAIATQLWRQLRQDLPRATIGIALTDDAFDMLSTSPPRVIRKLLREALGRAVFDNRTEINAGDIRACQHEACLTARRCGFV
;
A
#
# COMPACT_ATOMS: atom_id res chain seq x y z
N MET A 1 27.52 47.89 30.01
CA MET A 1 27.32 48.74 31.21
C MET A 1 25.83 49.05 31.32
N THR A 2 25.23 48.67 32.48
CA THR A 2 24.03 49.25 33.15
C THR A 2 22.74 49.47 32.31
N LYS A 3 21.73 48.57 32.38
CA LYS A 3 20.50 48.54 33.26
C LYS A 3 19.49 49.69 32.98
N PRO A 4 18.18 49.63 33.36
CA PRO A 4 17.39 48.64 34.15
C PRO A 4 16.02 48.24 33.48
N THR A 5 15.43 47.06 33.74
CA THR A 5 14.31 46.71 34.68
C THR A 5 13.12 47.66 34.80
N ASP A 6 11.90 47.19 34.52
CA ASP A 6 10.81 47.25 35.52
C ASP A 6 9.70 46.20 35.33
N GLU A 7 9.26 45.68 36.47
CA GLU A 7 8.06 44.88 36.76
C GLU A 7 6.84 45.84 36.74
N GLY A 8 5.55 45.52 36.74
CA GLY A 8 4.73 44.32 36.80
C GLY A 8 3.26 44.75 36.98
N ARG A 9 2.36 43.74 36.98
CA ARG A 9 1.08 43.63 37.72
C ARG A 9 -0.24 44.29 37.25
N HIS A 10 -1.25 43.38 37.22
CA HIS A 10 -2.69 43.50 37.51
C HIS A 10 -3.58 44.28 36.49
N ALA A 11 -4.85 43.95 36.22
CA ALA A 11 -5.75 42.81 36.42
C ALA A 11 -7.10 43.19 35.77
N SER A 12 -7.91 42.17 35.43
CA SER A 12 -9.40 42.19 35.41
C SER A 12 -10.19 42.54 34.13
N ALA A 13 -10.85 41.49 33.63
CA ALA A 13 -12.31 41.36 33.41
C ALA A 13 -13.03 41.94 32.16
N HIS A 14 -13.58 40.97 31.41
CA HIS A 14 -14.92 40.91 30.77
C HIS A 14 -15.13 41.52 29.38
N GLY A 15 -15.62 40.67 28.47
CA GLY A 15 -16.24 41.05 27.20
C GLY A 15 -16.19 39.91 26.18
N GLY A 16 -17.22 39.06 26.16
CA GLY A 16 -17.34 37.98 25.19
C GLY A 16 -17.62 38.48 23.77
N SER A 17 -16.99 37.86 22.78
CA SER A 17 -17.60 37.63 21.48
C SER A 17 -17.05 36.31 20.89
N THR A 18 -17.95 35.35 20.73
CA THR A 18 -17.73 34.14 19.95
C THR A 18 -17.72 34.52 18.47
N VAL A 19 -16.54 34.54 17.86
CA VAL A 19 -16.37 34.61 16.40
C VAL A 19 -16.11 33.19 15.90
N THR A 20 -17.13 32.56 15.34
CA THR A 20 -16.99 31.37 14.51
C THR A 20 -16.33 31.76 13.19
N PRO A 21 -15.22 31.15 12.76
CA PRO A 21 -14.73 31.34 11.41
C PRO A 21 -15.59 30.52 10.44
N SER A 22 -16.32 31.19 9.56
CA SER A 22 -17.00 30.55 8.43
C SER A 22 -15.96 30.12 7.40
N PHE A 23 -15.60 28.84 7.43
CA PHE A 23 -14.82 28.19 6.38
C PHE A 23 -15.75 27.87 5.22
N THR A 24 -15.69 28.66 4.16
CA THR A 24 -16.30 28.31 2.87
C THR A 24 -15.31 27.43 2.12
N PRO A 25 -15.66 26.18 1.74
CA PRO A 25 -14.79 25.35 0.94
C PRO A 25 -14.59 25.90 -0.47
N TRP A 26 -13.38 25.72 -1.01
CA TRP A 26 -12.89 26.30 -2.27
C TRP A 26 -13.62 25.85 -3.55
N TRP A 27 -14.55 24.90 -3.48
CA TRP A 27 -15.29 24.38 -4.64
C TRP A 27 -16.67 25.03 -4.88
N ILE A 28 -17.08 26.05 -4.10
CA ILE A 28 -18.39 26.71 -4.24
C ILE A 28 -18.36 27.95 -5.17
N ALA A 29 -17.21 28.40 -5.64
CA ALA A 29 -17.09 29.62 -6.43
C ALA A 29 -16.97 29.40 -7.94
N THR A 30 -17.99 28.84 -8.60
CA THR A 30 -18.21 29.01 -10.07
C THR A 30 -19.65 28.65 -10.49
N GLN A 31 -20.62 29.45 -10.06
CA GLN A 31 -21.89 29.59 -10.78
C GLN A 31 -22.30 31.05 -10.83
N THR A 32 -21.89 31.76 -11.89
CA THR A 32 -22.62 32.82 -12.60
C THR A 32 -21.68 33.44 -13.63
N GLY A 33 -21.99 33.30 -14.92
CA GLY A 33 -21.22 33.94 -15.99
C GLY A 33 -21.55 33.40 -17.37
N THR A 34 -22.56 33.98 -17.99
CA THR A 34 -23.10 33.71 -19.34
C THR A 34 -22.12 34.01 -20.49
N ARG A 35 -22.21 33.18 -21.54
CA ARG A 35 -21.97 33.42 -22.99
C ARG A 35 -20.77 34.30 -23.41
N ASP A 36 -19.85 33.71 -24.17
CA ASP A 36 -19.73 34.07 -25.59
C ASP A 36 -18.98 33.02 -26.42
N SER A 37 -19.45 32.91 -27.65
CA SER A 37 -19.07 31.97 -28.70
C SER A 37 -17.84 32.39 -29.50
N ALA A 38 -16.96 31.44 -29.83
CA ALA A 38 -16.18 31.49 -31.08
C ALA A 38 -15.81 30.07 -31.53
N LYS A 39 -16.16 29.81 -32.78
CA LYS A 39 -15.89 28.61 -33.56
C LYS A 39 -14.41 28.54 -33.89
N GLU A 40 -13.83 27.35 -33.87
CA GLU A 40 -12.74 27.01 -34.78
C GLU A 40 -12.82 25.53 -35.15
N HIS A 41 -12.96 25.30 -36.46
CA HIS A 41 -12.94 24.01 -37.13
C HIS A 41 -11.49 23.53 -37.26
N SER A 42 -11.23 22.26 -36.97
CA SER A 42 -10.30 21.47 -37.78
C SER A 42 -10.73 20.01 -37.77
N ALA A 43 -10.91 19.50 -38.98
CA ALA A 43 -11.33 18.15 -39.29
C ALA A 43 -10.21 17.15 -38.97
N HIS A 44 -10.57 16.03 -38.35
CA HIS A 44 -9.74 14.84 -38.31
C HIS A 44 -10.27 13.81 -39.31
N ASP A 45 -9.30 13.27 -40.02
CA ASP A 45 -9.33 12.33 -41.13
C ASP A 45 -9.80 10.94 -40.68
N ASP A 46 -10.81 10.40 -41.36
CA ASP A 46 -11.35 9.06 -41.17
C ASP A 46 -10.57 8.05 -42.04
N GLY A 47 -10.04 7.00 -41.41
CA GLY A 47 -9.47 5.82 -42.08
C GLY A 47 -10.15 4.54 -41.57
N PRO A 48 -10.55 3.60 -42.45
CA PRO A 48 -11.57 2.60 -42.13
C PRO A 48 -10.98 1.35 -41.43
N TYR A 49 -11.74 0.82 -40.48
CA TYR A 49 -11.58 -0.53 -39.95
C TYR A 49 -12.22 -1.54 -40.91
N ASP A 50 -11.41 -2.50 -41.34
CA ASP A 50 -11.80 -3.64 -42.16
C ASP A 50 -12.40 -4.73 -41.25
N ALA A 51 -13.59 -5.20 -41.60
CA ALA A 51 -14.34 -6.23 -40.89
C ALA A 51 -14.34 -7.49 -41.75
N GLY A 52 -13.57 -8.50 -41.32
CA GLY A 52 -13.58 -9.85 -41.87
C GLY A 52 -14.35 -10.81 -40.96
N SER A 53 -15.40 -11.39 -41.52
CA SER A 53 -16.21 -12.50 -41.03
C SER A 53 -15.45 -13.83 -40.98
N ASP A 54 -16.02 -14.81 -40.26
CA ASP A 54 -16.13 -16.25 -40.57
C ASP A 54 -16.22 -17.01 -39.23
N GLU A 55 -17.42 -17.39 -38.75
CA GLU A 55 -18.18 -18.61 -39.07
C GLU A 55 -17.63 -19.93 -38.44
N ASN A 56 -18.46 -20.46 -37.53
CA ASN A 56 -18.84 -21.88 -37.33
C ASN A 56 -17.84 -22.90 -36.75
N GLY A 57 -18.32 -23.67 -35.77
CA GLY A 57 -17.72 -24.94 -35.37
C GLY A 57 -18.09 -25.42 -33.96
N ASP A 58 -19.36 -25.75 -33.76
CA ASP A 58 -19.81 -26.62 -32.67
C ASP A 58 -19.17 -28.02 -32.80
N ASP A 59 -18.79 -28.65 -31.68
CA ASP A 59 -18.81 -30.12 -31.57
C ASP A 59 -18.76 -30.55 -30.09
N GLU A 60 -19.91 -31.08 -29.65
CA GLU A 60 -20.13 -31.79 -28.40
C GLU A 60 -19.44 -33.17 -28.43
N TYR A 61 -18.74 -33.54 -27.35
CA TYR A 61 -18.33 -34.93 -27.12
C TYR A 61 -19.00 -35.45 -25.84
N GLY A 62 -19.99 -36.33 -26.02
CA GLY A 62 -20.54 -37.19 -24.97
C GLY A 62 -19.67 -38.45 -24.75
N PRO A 63 -19.72 -39.07 -23.56
CA PRO A 63 -18.75 -40.09 -23.14
C PRO A 63 -19.24 -41.52 -23.37
N ASP A 64 -18.31 -42.47 -23.50
CA ASP A 64 -18.57 -43.91 -23.32
C ASP A 64 -17.56 -44.51 -22.31
N PRO A 65 -17.97 -45.50 -21.50
CA PRO A 65 -17.35 -45.86 -20.23
C PRO A 65 -16.44 -47.10 -20.36
N ASP A 66 -15.53 -47.28 -19.39
CA ASP A 66 -15.14 -48.64 -19.00
C ASP A 66 -14.68 -48.73 -17.54
N ASP A 67 -15.54 -49.41 -16.79
CA ASP A 67 -15.32 -50.43 -15.76
C ASP A 67 -14.09 -50.44 -14.81
N ARG A 68 -14.48 -50.45 -13.52
CA ARG A 68 -14.13 -51.44 -12.46
C ARG A 68 -12.96 -51.19 -11.49
N GLN A 69 -13.41 -51.07 -10.22
CA GLN A 69 -12.93 -51.74 -8.99
C GLN A 69 -11.51 -51.35 -8.50
N VAL A 70 -11.17 -51.20 -7.20
CA VAL A 70 -11.57 -51.86 -5.94
C VAL A 70 -11.28 -50.91 -4.76
N ALA A 71 -12.10 -51.07 -3.72
CA ALA A 71 -12.03 -50.68 -2.30
C ALA A 71 -10.71 -50.19 -1.65
N GLY A 72 -10.87 -49.35 -0.62
CA GLY A 72 -9.91 -49.26 0.49
C GLY A 72 -10.06 -48.07 1.43
N ALA A 73 -10.78 -48.28 2.55
CA ALA A 73 -10.64 -47.65 3.87
C ALA A 73 -10.67 -46.11 4.00
N GLN A 74 -11.80 -45.60 4.49
CA GLN A 74 -11.92 -44.25 5.06
C GLN A 74 -11.49 -44.28 6.54
N HIS A 75 -10.53 -43.43 6.90
CA HIS A 75 -10.27 -43.02 8.27
C HIS A 75 -11.31 -41.95 8.67
N GLU A 76 -12.00 -42.18 9.78
CA GLU A 76 -12.83 -41.18 10.47
C GLU A 76 -11.92 -40.07 11.05
N GLU A 77 -12.06 -38.85 10.53
CA GLU A 77 -11.68 -37.62 11.23
C GLU A 77 -12.96 -36.85 11.56
N VAL A 78 -13.19 -36.68 12.86
CA VAL A 78 -14.34 -35.98 13.44
C VAL A 78 -14.21 -34.48 13.15
N MET A 79 -14.91 -33.97 12.14
CA MET A 79 -15.15 -32.53 11.95
C MET A 79 -16.37 -32.11 12.77
N GLU A 80 -16.19 -31.12 13.65
CA GLU A 80 -17.31 -30.40 14.27
C GLU A 80 -18.18 -29.69 13.20
N PRO A 81 -19.51 -29.65 13.34
CA PRO A 81 -20.39 -29.10 12.31
C PRO A 81 -20.27 -27.57 12.24
N ARG A 82 -20.03 -27.06 11.03
CA ARG A 82 -20.23 -25.63 10.71
C ARG A 82 -21.71 -25.26 10.92
N PRO A 83 -22.02 -24.07 11.47
CA PRO A 83 -23.42 -23.63 11.58
C PRO A 83 -24.05 -23.46 10.19
N PRO A 84 -25.36 -23.75 10.03
CA PRO A 84 -26.01 -23.78 8.72
C PRO A 84 -26.08 -22.37 8.11
N LEU A 85 -25.64 -22.26 6.86
CA LEU A 85 -25.90 -21.08 6.02
C LEU A 85 -27.42 -20.97 5.78
N GLY A 86 -28.03 -20.01 6.46
CA GLY A 86 -29.44 -19.65 6.31
C GLY A 86 -29.77 -19.20 4.88
N LYS A 87 -30.95 -19.61 4.43
CA LYS A 87 -31.48 -19.42 3.08
C LYS A 87 -31.55 -17.95 2.67
N ARG A 88 -31.23 -17.65 1.41
CA ARG A 88 -31.55 -16.38 0.74
C ARG A 88 -33.07 -16.21 0.73
N SER A 89 -33.57 -15.08 1.24
CA SER A 89 -34.95 -14.63 1.05
C SER A 89 -34.99 -13.31 0.29
N ASP A 90 -36.05 -13.18 -0.50
CA ASP A 90 -36.36 -12.12 -1.45
C ASP A 90 -36.30 -10.69 -0.90
N SER A 91 -35.99 -9.78 -1.81
CA SER A 91 -36.03 -8.34 -1.66
C SER A 91 -37.47 -7.82 -1.47
N ARG A 92 -37.78 -7.43 -0.23
CA ARG A 92 -38.59 -6.28 0.22
C ARG A 92 -38.71 -6.43 1.74
N ASP A 93 -38.76 -5.30 2.45
CA ASP A 93 -38.67 -5.17 3.91
C ASP A 93 -37.22 -5.03 4.42
N LEU A 94 -36.67 -3.81 4.35
CA LEU A 94 -35.56 -3.42 5.22
C LEU A 94 -36.15 -3.22 6.63
N ASP A 95 -35.84 -4.15 7.51
CA ASP A 95 -36.22 -4.17 8.92
C ASP A 95 -35.74 -2.89 9.64
N PRO A 96 -36.61 -2.16 10.40
CA PRO A 96 -36.21 -0.98 11.16
C PRO A 96 -35.20 -1.25 12.28
N GLU A 97 -35.02 -2.52 12.67
CA GLU A 97 -34.09 -2.97 13.72
C GLU A 97 -32.78 -3.58 13.16
N TRP A 98 -32.28 -3.09 12.02
CA TRP A 98 -30.94 -3.48 11.56
C TRP A 98 -29.86 -2.83 12.44
N ASP A 99 -29.38 -3.54 13.47
CA ASP A 99 -28.22 -3.15 14.27
C ASP A 99 -26.94 -3.64 13.57
N TRP A 100 -26.01 -2.74 13.26
CA TRP A 100 -24.73 -3.13 12.69
C TRP A 100 -23.98 -3.90 13.77
N PRO A 101 -23.64 -5.19 13.57
CA PRO A 101 -23.14 -6.02 14.65
C PRO A 101 -21.87 -5.39 15.23
N GLU A 102 -21.99 -4.86 16.45
CA GLU A 102 -20.85 -4.32 17.16
C GLU A 102 -20.00 -5.47 17.72
N PRO A 103 -18.67 -5.39 17.65
CA PRO A 103 -17.81 -6.33 18.34
C PRO A 103 -18.11 -6.32 19.85
N PRO A 104 -18.12 -7.51 20.50
CA PRO A 104 -18.22 -7.63 21.95
C PRO A 104 -17.19 -6.75 22.65
N LEU A 105 -17.57 -6.12 23.77
CA LEU A 105 -16.72 -5.17 24.50
C LEU A 105 -15.35 -5.77 24.87
N GLU A 106 -15.34 -7.04 25.24
CA GLU A 106 -14.15 -7.80 25.62
C GLU A 106 -13.10 -7.95 24.50
N CYS A 107 -13.52 -7.94 23.23
CA CYS A 107 -12.61 -8.01 22.07
C CYS A 107 -12.61 -6.77 21.18
N ARG A 108 -13.35 -5.71 21.56
CA ARG A 108 -13.51 -4.48 20.77
C ARG A 108 -12.19 -3.79 20.44
N HIS A 109 -11.17 -3.92 21.29
CA HIS A 109 -9.81 -3.44 21.04
C HIS A 109 -9.14 -4.05 19.80
N ARG A 110 -9.65 -5.17 19.27
CA ARG A 110 -9.19 -5.84 18.04
C ARG A 110 -9.91 -5.37 16.78
N PHE A 111 -10.79 -4.39 16.92
CA PHE A 111 -11.58 -3.86 15.81
C PHE A 111 -11.46 -2.35 15.76
N LYS A 112 -11.62 -1.82 14.56
CA LYS A 112 -11.67 -0.39 14.28
C LYS A 112 -13.01 -0.06 13.63
N LYS A 113 -13.71 0.91 14.20
CA LYS A 113 -14.87 1.53 13.54
C LYS A 113 -14.32 2.43 12.44
N ILE A 114 -14.58 2.08 11.18
CA ILE A 114 -14.07 2.80 10.01
C ILE A 114 -15.03 3.85 9.48
N VAL A 115 -16.30 3.83 9.88
CA VAL A 115 -17.32 4.75 9.41
C VAL A 115 -18.46 4.84 10.43
N ASP A 116 -19.14 5.97 10.51
CA ASP A 116 -20.34 6.12 11.32
C ASP A 116 -21.61 5.75 10.54
N ARG A 117 -22.55 5.06 11.19
CA ARG A 117 -23.78 4.58 10.55
C ARG A 117 -24.62 5.74 10.04
N ASP A 118 -24.84 6.73 10.89
CA ASP A 118 -25.66 7.89 10.57
C ASP A 118 -25.07 8.66 9.38
N ALA A 119 -23.73 8.78 9.34
CA ALA A 119 -23.03 9.37 8.21
C ALA A 119 -23.27 8.61 6.89
N VAL A 120 -23.32 7.27 6.91
CA VAL A 120 -23.63 6.46 5.71
C VAL A 120 -25.05 6.72 5.21
N GLU A 121 -26.03 6.80 6.12
CA GLU A 121 -27.42 7.03 5.76
C GLU A 121 -27.67 8.47 5.30
N ASP A 122 -27.00 9.45 5.91
CA ASP A 122 -27.01 10.85 5.47
C ASP A 122 -26.47 10.97 4.04
N VAL A 123 -25.36 10.32 3.73
CA VAL A 123 -24.81 10.27 2.37
C VAL A 123 -25.81 9.63 1.41
N ALA A 124 -26.47 8.53 1.81
CA ALA A 124 -27.50 7.88 0.98
C ALA A 124 -28.68 8.83 0.69
N ALA A 125 -29.08 9.66 1.65
CA ALA A 125 -30.13 10.66 1.49
C ALA A 125 -29.67 11.78 0.56
N ILE A 126 -28.46 12.33 0.77
CA ILE A 126 -27.88 13.40 -0.04
C ILE A 126 -27.83 12.99 -1.52
N TYR A 127 -27.31 11.79 -1.82
CA TYR A 127 -27.21 11.31 -3.20
C TYR A 127 -28.57 11.05 -3.86
N ARG A 128 -29.57 10.60 -3.10
CA ARG A 128 -30.92 10.42 -3.64
C ARG A 128 -31.61 11.76 -3.94
N GLN A 129 -31.36 12.78 -3.13
CA GLN A 129 -32.06 14.06 -3.20
C GLN A 129 -31.39 15.07 -4.13
N TYR A 130 -30.06 15.16 -4.11
CA TYR A 130 -29.31 16.26 -4.72
C TYR A 130 -28.46 15.86 -5.94
N VAL A 131 -28.23 14.57 -6.18
CA VAL A 131 -27.38 14.10 -7.29
C VAL A 131 -28.27 13.53 -8.41
N SER A 132 -28.31 14.23 -9.55
CA SER A 132 -29.12 13.81 -10.71
C SER A 132 -28.46 12.73 -11.57
N ASP A 133 -27.12 12.67 -11.59
CA ASP A 133 -26.34 11.68 -12.34
C ASP A 133 -26.66 10.25 -11.86
N ALA A 134 -27.25 9.45 -12.74
CA ALA A 134 -27.68 8.09 -12.43
C ALA A 134 -26.51 7.12 -12.23
N GLU A 135 -25.45 7.26 -13.01
CA GLU A 135 -24.26 6.41 -12.91
C GLU A 135 -23.55 6.66 -11.59
N ARG A 136 -23.44 7.94 -11.21
CA ARG A 136 -22.87 8.34 -9.92
C ARG A 136 -23.70 7.84 -8.73
N ARG A 137 -25.03 7.93 -8.82
CA ARG A 137 -25.93 7.37 -7.80
C ARG A 137 -25.76 5.86 -7.66
N ASP A 138 -25.64 5.13 -8.77
CA ASP A 138 -25.43 3.69 -8.75
C ASP A 138 -24.07 3.30 -8.14
N ALA A 139 -22.99 4.00 -8.51
CA ALA A 139 -21.67 3.79 -7.95
C ALA A 139 -21.64 3.96 -6.42
N ILE A 140 -22.29 5.01 -5.91
CA ILE A 140 -22.37 5.28 -4.48
C ILE A 140 -23.34 4.33 -3.77
N ALA A 141 -24.45 3.99 -4.41
CA ALA A 141 -25.37 2.98 -3.88
C ALA A 141 -24.68 1.63 -3.68
N LYS A 142 -23.75 1.24 -4.58
CA LYS A 142 -22.93 0.02 -4.41
C LYS A 142 -22.06 0.09 -3.14
N ILE A 143 -21.38 1.21 -2.90
CA ILE A 143 -20.56 1.43 -1.69
C ILE A 143 -21.43 1.36 -0.44
N ILE A 144 -22.56 2.09 -0.42
CA ILE A 144 -23.48 2.16 0.72
C ILE A 144 -24.10 0.79 1.02
N ASN A 145 -24.58 0.08 -0.01
CA ASN A 145 -25.16 -1.24 0.17
C ASN A 145 -24.13 -2.24 0.69
N HIS A 146 -22.87 -2.14 0.26
CA HIS A 146 -21.79 -2.96 0.81
C HIS A 146 -21.52 -2.64 2.28
N LEU A 147 -21.48 -1.36 2.66
CA LEU A 147 -21.33 -0.94 4.06
C LEU A 147 -22.49 -1.42 4.93
N ARG A 148 -23.74 -1.34 4.43
CA ARG A 148 -24.92 -1.88 5.14
C ARG A 148 -24.82 -3.38 5.40
N GLN A 149 -24.26 -4.13 4.45
CA GLN A 149 -24.06 -5.58 4.58
C GLN A 149 -22.89 -5.96 5.50
N THR A 150 -21.82 -5.17 5.51
CA THR A 150 -20.57 -5.51 6.22
C THR A 150 -20.41 -4.80 7.57
N GLY A 151 -21.19 -3.76 7.83
CA GLY A 151 -21.11 -2.95 9.03
C GLY A 151 -19.89 -2.01 9.09
N ALA A 152 -19.77 -1.30 10.21
CA ALA A 152 -18.78 -0.22 10.42
C ALA A 152 -17.42 -0.75 10.87
N TRP A 153 -17.35 -1.98 11.34
CA TRP A 153 -16.18 -2.47 12.05
C TRP A 153 -15.31 -3.31 11.13
N ARG A 154 -14.00 -3.14 11.25
CA ARG A 154 -12.98 -3.94 10.57
C ARG A 154 -11.98 -4.46 11.58
N GLU A 155 -11.45 -5.65 11.33
CA GLU A 155 -10.45 -6.25 12.19
C GLU A 155 -9.14 -5.44 12.14
N LEU A 156 -8.48 -5.33 13.28
CA LEU A 156 -7.12 -4.86 13.37
C LEU A 156 -6.16 -6.06 13.30
N PRO A 157 -5.18 -6.07 12.40
CA PRO A 157 -4.16 -7.10 12.34
C PRO A 157 -3.44 -7.27 13.67
N MET A 158 -3.50 -8.48 14.23
CA MET A 158 -2.76 -8.84 15.43
C MET A 158 -1.40 -9.43 15.07
N LEU A 159 -0.42 -9.17 15.94
CA LEU A 159 0.92 -9.74 15.81
C LEU A 159 0.86 -11.28 15.78
N PRO A 160 1.62 -11.93 14.87
CA PRO A 160 1.81 -13.37 14.92
C PRO A 160 2.46 -13.81 16.24
N TYR A 161 2.14 -15.01 16.73
CA TYR A 161 2.77 -15.57 17.94
C TYR A 161 4.30 -15.68 17.81
N ASP A 162 4.81 -15.91 16.60
CA ASP A 162 6.23 -16.06 16.31
C ASP A 162 6.92 -14.74 15.89
N TRP A 163 6.32 -13.58 16.19
CA TRP A 163 6.82 -12.28 15.74
C TRP A 163 8.29 -12.02 16.13
N HIS A 164 8.72 -12.45 17.33
CA HIS A 164 10.11 -12.29 17.78
C HIS A 164 11.10 -12.95 16.81
N ALA A 165 10.82 -14.21 16.45
CA ALA A 165 11.68 -14.97 15.53
C ALA A 165 11.66 -14.39 14.11
N ARG A 166 10.53 -13.81 13.69
CA ARG A 166 10.42 -13.10 12.41
C ARG A 166 11.22 -11.80 12.42
N LEU A 167 11.12 -11.01 13.48
CA LEU A 167 11.88 -9.76 13.63
C LEU A 167 13.39 -10.03 13.65
N ASP A 168 13.85 -11.00 14.42
CA ASP A 168 15.27 -11.41 14.46
C ASP A 168 15.78 -11.83 13.07
N ARG A 169 14.95 -12.54 12.30
CA ARG A 169 15.28 -12.94 10.93
C ARG A 169 15.37 -11.74 10.00
N LEU A 170 14.47 -10.77 10.14
CA LEU A 170 14.50 -9.54 9.35
C LEU A 170 15.73 -8.70 9.67
N GLU A 171 16.08 -8.52 10.95
CA GLU A 171 17.29 -7.79 11.35
C GLU A 171 18.57 -8.40 10.76
N ARG A 172 18.66 -9.73 10.72
CA ARG A 172 19.78 -10.43 10.08
C ARG A 172 19.78 -10.28 8.55
N THR A 173 18.60 -10.16 7.93
CA THR A 173 18.44 -10.00 6.48
C THR A 173 18.72 -8.56 6.03
N PHE A 174 18.44 -7.59 6.89
CA PHE A 174 18.55 -6.16 6.64
C PHE A 174 19.45 -5.47 7.68
N PRO A 175 20.74 -5.84 7.78
CA PRO A 175 21.62 -5.37 8.85
C PRO A 175 21.91 -3.86 8.81
N ASN A 176 21.69 -3.18 7.68
CA ASN A 176 21.81 -1.73 7.57
C ASN A 176 20.53 -0.98 8.02
N PHE A 177 19.46 -1.69 8.40
CA PHE A 177 18.20 -1.12 8.88
C PHE A 177 18.04 -1.22 10.40
N LEU A 178 19.09 -1.53 11.16
CA LEU A 178 19.02 -1.63 12.62
C LEU A 178 18.41 -0.39 13.31
N PRO A 179 18.67 0.87 12.88
CA PRO A 179 18.00 2.03 13.45
C PRO A 179 16.47 1.99 13.28
N PHE A 180 15.99 1.50 12.13
CA PHE A 180 14.58 1.29 11.86
C PHE A 180 13.98 0.18 12.74
N PHE A 181 14.66 -0.95 12.87
CA PHE A 181 14.18 -2.05 13.70
C PHE A 181 14.16 -1.72 15.18
N ALA A 182 15.08 -0.89 15.68
CA ALA A 182 15.04 -0.40 17.05
C ALA A 182 13.72 0.34 17.35
N TYR A 183 13.27 1.17 16.40
CA TYR A 183 11.97 1.85 16.50
C TYR A 183 10.79 0.87 16.43
N VAL A 184 10.77 -0.03 15.44
CA VAL A 184 9.70 -1.04 15.28
C VAL A 184 9.59 -1.93 16.52
N ARG A 185 10.72 -2.37 17.09
CA ARG A 185 10.76 -3.20 18.29
C ARG A 185 10.09 -2.50 19.48
N SER A 186 10.35 -1.21 19.65
CA SER A 186 9.72 -0.42 20.72
C SER A 186 8.19 -0.38 20.56
N ALA A 187 7.70 -0.17 19.33
CA ALA A 187 6.27 -0.13 19.06
C ALA A 187 5.60 -1.50 19.26
N ILE A 188 6.25 -2.57 18.78
CA ILE A 188 5.78 -3.95 18.98
C ILE A 188 5.71 -4.30 20.46
N ALA A 189 6.73 -3.95 21.26
CA ALA A 189 6.76 -4.26 22.68
C ALA A 189 5.60 -3.61 23.46
N ILE A 190 5.20 -2.39 23.10
CA ILE A 190 4.03 -1.72 23.68
C ILE A 190 2.75 -2.45 23.27
N ALA A 191 2.59 -2.71 21.97
CA ALA A 191 1.40 -3.36 21.43
C ALA A 191 1.20 -4.77 22.01
N GLU A 192 2.26 -5.56 22.14
CA GLU A 192 2.22 -6.89 22.73
C GLU A 192 1.78 -6.85 24.20
N ARG A 193 2.38 -5.95 24.99
CA ARG A 193 2.07 -5.82 26.41
C ARG A 193 0.62 -5.44 26.67
N GLU A 194 0.06 -4.61 25.80
CA GLU A 194 -1.32 -4.14 25.91
C GLU A 194 -2.32 -5.05 25.17
N GLY A 195 -1.85 -6.04 24.40
CA GLY A 195 -2.69 -6.89 23.56
C GLY A 195 -3.39 -6.12 22.43
N MET A 196 -2.74 -5.07 21.91
CA MET A 196 -3.30 -4.14 20.93
C MET A 196 -2.64 -4.26 19.56
N PHE A 197 -3.24 -3.58 18.59
CA PHE A 197 -2.66 -3.34 17.26
C PHE A 197 -1.34 -2.58 17.35
N VAL A 198 -0.38 -2.94 16.49
CA VAL A 198 0.89 -2.21 16.37
C VAL A 198 0.67 -0.91 15.61
N HIS A 199 0.75 0.20 16.33
CA HIS A 199 0.73 1.52 15.73
C HIS A 199 2.16 2.02 15.46
N LEU A 200 2.44 2.39 14.21
CA LEU A 200 3.66 3.09 13.83
C LEU A 200 3.28 4.49 13.35
N GLU A 201 3.94 5.51 13.89
CA GLU A 201 3.95 6.85 13.28
C GLU A 201 4.45 6.75 11.82
N PRO A 202 4.00 7.65 10.92
CA PRO A 202 4.50 7.68 9.56
C PRO A 202 6.03 7.74 9.51
N VAL A 203 6.65 6.83 8.76
CA VAL A 203 8.11 6.72 8.68
C VAL A 203 8.61 7.20 7.32
N LEU A 204 9.70 7.97 7.31
CA LEU A 204 10.48 8.28 6.11
C LEU A 204 11.84 7.58 6.17
N LEU A 205 12.06 6.62 5.26
CA LEU A 205 13.32 5.93 5.07
C LEU A 205 14.20 6.71 4.08
N VAL A 206 15.33 7.22 4.58
CA VAL A 206 16.26 8.05 3.80
C VAL A 206 17.50 7.21 3.49
N GLY A 207 17.92 7.13 2.24
CA GLY A 207 19.18 6.47 1.94
C GLY A 207 19.40 6.21 0.45
N PRO A 208 20.56 5.66 0.04
CA PRO A 208 20.86 5.49 -1.37
C PRO A 208 19.89 4.53 -2.09
N PRO A 209 19.79 4.61 -3.42
CA PRO A 209 18.96 3.68 -4.19
C PRO A 209 19.49 2.24 -4.08
N GLY A 210 18.59 1.27 -4.09
CA GLY A 210 18.95 -0.15 -4.12
C GLY A 210 19.42 -0.76 -2.80
N VAL A 211 19.34 -0.03 -1.67
CA VAL A 211 19.65 -0.56 -0.32
C VAL A 211 18.58 -1.47 0.27
N GLY A 212 17.40 -1.58 -0.36
CA GLY A 212 16.33 -2.50 0.06
C GLY A 212 15.12 -1.87 0.77
N LYS A 213 14.93 -0.55 0.71
CA LYS A 213 13.82 0.18 1.37
C LYS A 213 12.42 -0.39 1.02
N SER A 214 12.17 -0.57 -0.26
CA SER A 214 10.90 -1.11 -0.80
C SER A 214 10.65 -2.56 -0.36
N LEU A 215 11.70 -3.40 -0.39
CA LEU A 215 11.62 -4.79 0.07
C LEU A 215 11.39 -4.89 1.59
N LEU A 216 12.04 -4.02 2.37
CA LEU A 216 11.83 -3.95 3.82
C LEU A 216 10.37 -3.64 4.15
N ALA A 217 9.74 -2.66 3.48
CA ALA A 217 8.36 -2.29 3.76
C ALA A 217 7.38 -3.45 3.54
N GLN A 218 7.60 -4.25 2.48
CA GLN A 218 6.82 -5.47 2.24
C GLN A 218 7.04 -6.51 3.35
N GLN A 219 8.29 -6.76 3.70
CA GLN A 219 8.64 -7.75 4.73
C GLN A 219 8.18 -7.32 6.14
N LEU A 220 8.12 -6.02 6.41
CA LEU A 220 7.53 -5.48 7.63
C LEU A 220 6.01 -5.72 7.66
N ALA A 221 5.31 -5.52 6.55
CA ALA A 221 3.88 -5.82 6.50
C ALA A 221 3.60 -7.30 6.82
N GLU A 222 4.41 -8.21 6.29
CA GLU A 222 4.34 -9.65 6.61
C GLU A 222 4.63 -9.95 8.10
N LEU A 223 5.60 -9.25 8.71
CA LEU A 223 5.85 -9.33 10.16
C LEU A 223 4.63 -8.90 10.97
N LEU A 224 4.01 -7.79 10.57
CA LEU A 224 2.87 -7.17 11.26
C LEU A 224 1.53 -7.81 10.92
N ASN A 225 1.52 -8.89 10.11
CA ASN A 225 0.32 -9.56 9.62
C ASN A 225 -0.62 -8.61 8.83
N MET A 226 -0.04 -7.62 8.16
CA MET A 226 -0.72 -6.60 7.39
C MET A 226 -0.55 -6.84 5.89
N LYS A 227 -1.55 -6.42 5.11
CA LYS A 227 -1.37 -6.27 3.66
C LYS A 227 -0.46 -5.08 3.36
N SER A 228 0.28 -5.15 2.25
CA SER A 228 1.11 -4.04 1.76
C SER A 228 0.64 -3.57 0.39
N HIS A 229 0.59 -2.26 0.21
CA HIS A 229 0.38 -1.60 -1.08
C HIS A 229 1.51 -0.64 -1.37
N THR A 230 2.03 -0.64 -2.60
CA THR A 230 3.09 0.27 -3.02
C THR A 230 2.54 1.32 -3.98
N VAL A 231 2.71 2.58 -3.63
CA VAL A 231 2.42 3.74 -4.50
C VAL A 231 3.74 4.32 -4.96
N ARG A 232 3.96 4.36 -6.28
CA ARG A 232 5.21 4.86 -6.86
C ARG A 232 5.03 6.29 -7.34
N MET A 233 5.72 7.23 -6.71
CA MET A 233 5.58 8.65 -7.03
C MET A 233 6.30 9.05 -8.32
N GLU A 234 7.28 8.27 -8.81
CA GLU A 234 7.97 8.51 -10.10
C GLU A 234 7.02 8.63 -11.29
N THR A 235 5.95 7.83 -11.30
CA THR A 235 4.97 7.76 -12.39
C THR A 235 3.64 8.41 -12.02
N ALA A 236 3.50 8.91 -10.79
CA ALA A 236 2.25 9.43 -10.28
C ALA A 236 1.98 10.83 -10.87
N GLN A 237 1.00 10.91 -11.76
CA GLN A 237 0.50 12.18 -12.30
C GLN A 237 -0.57 12.82 -11.41
N SER A 238 -1.14 12.06 -10.48
CA SER A 238 -2.13 12.53 -9.52
C SER A 238 -2.21 11.58 -8.32
N ALA A 239 -2.90 12.00 -7.27
CA ALA A 239 -3.15 11.15 -6.10
C ALA A 239 -4.36 10.19 -6.30
N ALA A 240 -4.89 10.06 -7.52
CA ALA A 240 -6.10 9.29 -7.80
C ALA A 240 -6.00 7.81 -7.41
N GLU A 241 -4.81 7.22 -7.49
CA GLU A 241 -4.59 5.84 -7.03
C GLU A 241 -4.89 5.70 -5.53
N LEU A 242 -4.49 6.69 -4.72
CA LEU A 242 -4.71 6.70 -3.28
C LEU A 242 -6.15 7.06 -2.92
N VAL A 243 -6.67 8.16 -3.47
CA VAL A 243 -7.91 8.81 -2.98
C VAL A 243 -9.05 8.83 -3.99
N GLY A 244 -8.92 8.14 -5.13
CA GLY A 244 -9.94 8.06 -6.15
C GLY A 244 -9.94 9.24 -7.11
N THR A 245 -10.70 9.12 -8.20
CA THR A 245 -10.87 10.17 -9.22
C THR A 245 -12.15 10.96 -9.01
N ALA A 246 -12.10 12.26 -9.31
CA ALA A 246 -13.28 13.11 -9.42
C ALA A 246 -14.06 12.82 -10.72
N ASP A 247 -15.33 13.22 -10.73
CA ASP A 247 -16.33 12.84 -11.74
C ASP A 247 -15.99 13.21 -13.20
N PHE A 248 -15.05 14.14 -13.42
CA PHE A 248 -14.70 14.70 -14.73
C PHE A 248 -13.67 13.87 -15.53
N TRP A 249 -13.18 12.75 -15.00
CA TRP A 249 -12.18 11.90 -15.66
C TRP A 249 -12.77 10.63 -16.26
N SER A 250 -12.22 10.18 -17.39
CA SER A 250 -12.68 9.01 -18.17
C SER A 250 -12.51 7.67 -17.44
N SER A 251 -11.67 7.59 -16.40
CA SER A 251 -11.51 6.44 -15.51
C SER A 251 -12.01 6.76 -14.11
N ARG A 252 -13.27 6.39 -13.85
CA ARG A 252 -13.95 6.60 -12.56
C ARG A 252 -13.67 5.44 -11.61
N GLY A 253 -13.36 5.74 -10.35
CA GLY A 253 -13.40 4.70 -9.34
C GLY A 253 -12.83 5.10 -7.97
N PRO A 254 -13.16 4.31 -6.94
CA PRO A 254 -12.68 4.56 -5.59
C PRO A 254 -11.17 4.37 -5.48
N GLY A 255 -10.57 5.18 -4.61
CA GLY A 255 -9.16 5.09 -4.28
C GLY A 255 -8.81 3.82 -3.54
N LEU A 256 -7.51 3.55 -3.44
CA LEU A 256 -6.96 2.46 -2.66
C LEU A 256 -7.52 2.44 -1.23
N LEU A 257 -7.58 3.60 -0.58
CA LEU A 257 -7.95 3.69 0.84
C LEU A 257 -9.42 3.29 1.06
N LEU A 258 -10.35 3.86 0.28
CA LEU A 258 -11.75 3.46 0.33
C LEU A 258 -11.90 1.99 -0.01
N LYS A 259 -11.26 1.52 -1.09
CA LYS A 259 -11.37 0.12 -1.51
C LYS A 259 -10.95 -0.83 -0.40
N HIS A 260 -9.85 -0.54 0.28
CA HIS A 260 -9.33 -1.40 1.34
C HIS A 260 -10.24 -1.40 2.56
N LEU A 261 -10.70 -0.24 3.02
CA LEU A 261 -11.52 -0.13 4.21
C LEU A 261 -12.94 -0.65 3.97
N VAL A 262 -13.59 -0.24 2.89
CA VAL A 262 -14.97 -0.59 2.60
C VAL A 262 -15.09 -2.06 2.22
N TYR A 263 -14.29 -2.53 1.24
CA TYR A 263 -14.42 -3.90 0.70
C TYR A 263 -13.48 -4.92 1.34
N GLY A 264 -12.50 -4.47 2.11
CA GLY A 264 -11.61 -5.34 2.88
C GLY A 264 -12.17 -5.69 4.26
N LYS A 265 -11.55 -6.68 4.89
CA LYS A 265 -11.90 -7.13 6.25
C LYS A 265 -11.09 -6.42 7.35
N GLN A 266 -9.94 -5.86 7.00
CA GLN A 266 -8.98 -5.29 7.93
C GLN A 266 -8.89 -3.77 7.75
N ALA A 267 -8.79 -3.04 8.87
CA ALA A 267 -8.54 -1.59 8.83
C ALA A 267 -7.04 -1.27 8.70
N GLY A 268 -6.18 -2.09 9.30
CA GLY A 268 -4.73 -1.89 9.30
C GLY A 268 -4.08 -2.50 8.06
N PHE A 269 -3.30 -1.69 7.34
CA PHE A 269 -2.43 -2.12 6.26
C PHE A 269 -1.26 -1.16 6.09
N VAL A 270 -0.21 -1.61 5.40
CA VAL A 270 0.97 -0.80 5.09
C VAL A 270 0.81 -0.15 3.72
N VAL A 271 0.94 1.17 3.66
CA VAL A 271 1.13 1.91 2.42
C VAL A 271 2.59 2.32 2.32
N PHE A 272 3.28 1.75 1.34
CA PHE A 272 4.64 2.11 1.00
C PHE A 272 4.66 3.13 -0.14
N ILE A 273 5.17 4.34 0.12
CA ILE A 273 5.31 5.40 -0.88
C ILE A 273 6.76 5.41 -1.36
N ASP A 274 6.97 4.91 -2.59
CA ASP A 274 8.30 4.90 -3.20
C ASP A 274 8.58 6.23 -3.90
N GLU A 275 9.81 6.73 -3.73
CA GLU A 275 10.32 7.97 -4.30
C GLU A 275 9.46 9.23 -4.06
N ILE A 276 9.02 9.43 -2.81
CA ILE A 276 8.13 10.54 -2.41
C ILE A 276 8.66 11.94 -2.78
N SER A 277 9.97 12.08 -2.99
CA SER A 277 10.64 13.32 -3.37
C SER A 277 10.52 13.70 -4.85
N ARG A 278 10.10 12.80 -5.74
CA ARG A 278 10.13 13.02 -7.20
C ARG A 278 8.84 13.56 -7.80
N SER A 279 7.85 13.93 -6.98
CA SER A 279 6.63 14.56 -7.48
C SER A 279 6.91 15.98 -7.99
N THR A 280 7.12 16.12 -9.29
CA THR A 280 7.05 17.43 -9.94
C THR A 280 5.57 17.77 -10.12
N ALA A 281 5.09 18.77 -9.38
CA ALA A 281 3.71 19.21 -9.51
C ALA A 281 3.49 19.92 -10.86
N ASP A 282 2.88 19.21 -11.81
CA ASP A 282 2.02 19.83 -12.81
C ASP A 282 0.65 20.15 -12.14
N ARG A 283 -0.43 20.32 -12.92
CA ARG A 283 -1.76 20.76 -12.44
C ARG A 283 -2.37 19.94 -11.27
N TYR A 284 -1.85 18.76 -10.96
CA TYR A 284 -2.34 17.88 -9.90
C TYR A 284 -1.17 17.41 -9.01
N ASP A 285 -1.16 17.83 -7.75
CA ASP A 285 -0.13 17.44 -6.77
C ASP A 285 -0.42 16.04 -6.21
N PRO A 286 0.42 15.01 -6.51
CA PRO A 286 0.23 13.67 -5.96
C PRO A 286 0.49 13.59 -4.44
N LEU A 287 1.15 14.58 -3.84
CA LEU A 287 1.34 14.66 -2.39
C LEU A 287 0.14 15.28 -1.66
N GLY A 288 -0.78 15.93 -2.37
CA GLY A 288 -1.88 16.71 -1.79
C GLY A 288 -2.65 15.99 -0.67
N PRO A 289 -3.07 14.72 -0.84
CA PRO A 289 -3.75 14.00 0.22
C PRO A 289 -2.88 13.64 1.43
N LEU A 290 -1.57 13.53 1.25
CA LEU A 290 -0.67 13.13 2.34
C LEU A 290 -0.58 14.20 3.44
N TYR A 291 -0.86 15.46 3.13
CA TYR A 291 -0.86 16.54 4.13
C TYR A 291 -1.87 16.30 5.28
N SER A 292 -3.02 15.67 4.98
CA SER A 292 -4.01 15.28 5.98
C SER A 292 -3.85 13.83 6.42
N LEU A 293 -3.54 12.91 5.51
CA LEU A 293 -3.46 11.47 5.82
C LEU A 293 -2.31 11.08 6.76
N LEU A 294 -1.23 11.86 6.79
CA LEU A 294 -0.11 11.63 7.70
C LEU A 294 -0.35 12.17 9.12
N GLU A 295 -1.45 12.90 9.34
CA GLU A 295 -1.79 13.49 10.63
C GLU A 295 -2.92 12.67 11.28
N GLN A 296 -2.70 12.20 12.51
CA GLN A 296 -3.53 11.17 13.12
C GLN A 296 -4.99 11.59 13.34
N ASP A 297 -5.26 12.87 13.65
CA ASP A 297 -6.62 13.36 13.86
C ASP A 297 -7.34 13.62 12.53
N SER A 298 -6.66 14.22 11.55
CA SER A 298 -7.19 14.38 10.19
C SER A 298 -7.48 13.03 9.52
N ALA A 299 -6.65 12.02 9.74
CA ALA A 299 -6.84 10.67 9.17
C ALA A 299 -8.12 9.97 9.65
N LYS A 300 -8.69 10.37 10.81
CA LYS A 300 -9.96 9.80 11.31
C LYS A 300 -11.18 10.23 10.49
N ASN A 301 -11.05 11.31 9.70
CA ASN A 301 -12.16 11.89 8.94
C ASN A 301 -11.83 11.98 7.43
N PHE A 302 -11.14 10.98 6.89
CA PHE A 302 -10.75 10.95 5.48
C PHE A 302 -11.97 10.87 4.56
N ILE A 303 -11.97 11.61 3.45
CA ILE A 303 -13.03 11.56 2.42
C ILE A 303 -12.37 11.20 1.09
N ASP A 304 -12.83 10.11 0.48
CA ASP A 304 -12.40 9.70 -0.86
C ASP A 304 -13.05 10.62 -1.91
N VAL A 305 -12.27 11.00 -2.93
CA VAL A 305 -12.72 11.91 -3.99
C VAL A 305 -13.89 11.32 -4.77
N SER A 306 -13.97 9.99 -4.89
CA SER A 306 -15.08 9.31 -5.56
C SER A 306 -16.35 9.21 -4.72
N ALA A 307 -16.25 9.35 -3.40
CA ALA A 307 -17.36 9.30 -2.46
C ALA A 307 -17.41 10.52 -1.52
N PRO A 308 -17.69 11.72 -2.07
CA PRO A 308 -17.93 12.91 -1.26
C PRO A 308 -18.92 12.70 -0.12
N TRP A 309 -18.69 13.41 0.98
CA TRP A 309 -19.46 13.35 2.24
C TRP A 309 -19.35 12.05 3.04
N LEU A 310 -18.84 10.97 2.45
CA LEU A 310 -18.55 9.73 3.18
C LEU A 310 -17.20 9.85 3.90
N SER A 311 -17.25 10.06 5.21
CA SER A 311 -16.05 10.14 6.05
C SER A 311 -15.65 8.75 6.55
N LEU A 312 -14.37 8.40 6.40
CA LEU A 312 -13.77 7.13 6.79
C LEU A 312 -12.60 7.35 7.75
N ASP A 313 -12.47 6.47 8.74
CA ASP A 313 -11.33 6.46 9.66
C ASP A 313 -10.18 5.62 9.08
N THR A 314 -9.15 6.33 8.61
CA THR A 314 -7.90 5.77 8.05
C THR A 314 -6.74 5.76 9.04
N SER A 315 -6.97 6.09 10.32
CA SER A 315 -5.90 6.21 11.32
C SER A 315 -5.17 4.91 11.67
N ALA A 316 -5.69 3.76 11.23
CA ALA A 316 -5.04 2.46 11.38
C ALA A 316 -4.02 2.14 10.26
N ILE A 317 -3.91 2.99 9.24
CA ILE A 317 -2.96 2.80 8.14
C ILE A 317 -1.54 3.10 8.60
N THR A 318 -0.61 2.19 8.30
CA THR A 318 0.81 2.38 8.54
C THR A 318 1.48 2.97 7.30
N TRP A 319 2.01 4.18 7.42
CA TRP A 319 2.68 4.89 6.33
C TRP A 319 4.20 4.69 6.39
N ILE A 320 4.78 4.21 5.28
CA ILE A 320 6.23 4.13 5.11
C ILE A 320 6.57 4.80 3.78
N ALA A 321 7.35 5.85 3.79
CA ALA A 321 7.84 6.50 2.58
C ALA A 321 9.34 6.28 2.42
N ALA A 322 9.83 6.37 1.19
CA ALA A 322 11.24 6.31 0.88
C ALA A 322 11.68 7.50 0.01
N CYS A 323 12.79 8.12 0.38
CA CYS A 323 13.49 9.08 -0.46
C CYS A 323 15.00 8.82 -0.45
N ASN A 324 15.71 9.46 -1.38
CA ASN A 324 17.17 9.41 -1.40
C ASN A 324 17.78 10.55 -0.57
N GLU A 325 17.16 11.73 -0.63
CA GLU A 325 17.62 12.93 0.06
C GLU A 325 16.42 13.63 0.71
N VAL A 326 16.53 13.99 1.99
CA VAL A 326 15.43 14.60 2.75
C VAL A 326 15.10 16.01 2.28
N ASP A 327 16.10 16.77 1.85
CA ASP A 327 15.94 18.19 1.53
C ASP A 327 15.09 18.44 0.27
N SER A 328 14.87 17.40 -0.52
CA SER A 328 13.96 17.42 -1.67
C SER A 328 12.48 17.36 -1.29
N LEU A 329 12.14 17.04 -0.04
CA LEU A 329 10.76 16.93 0.44
C LEU A 329 10.20 18.25 0.99
N PRO A 330 8.90 18.55 0.74
CA PRO A 330 8.24 19.69 1.36
C PRO A 330 8.29 19.61 2.89
N GLY A 331 8.65 20.73 3.52
CA GLY A 331 8.73 20.86 4.99
C GLY A 331 7.49 20.35 5.75
N PRO A 332 6.25 20.62 5.30
CA PRO A 332 5.06 20.14 6.02
C PRO A 332 4.90 18.61 6.00
N ILE A 333 5.31 17.92 4.92
CA ILE A 333 5.29 16.45 4.87
C ILE A 333 6.41 15.89 5.77
N ARG A 334 7.62 16.45 5.64
CA ARG A 334 8.78 16.06 6.44
C ARG A 334 8.51 16.13 7.95
N ASN A 335 7.87 17.20 8.41
CA ASN A 335 7.60 17.42 9.84
C ASN A 335 6.54 16.46 10.43
N ARG A 336 5.79 15.73 9.59
CA ARG A 336 4.79 14.74 10.01
C ARG A 336 5.32 13.30 9.98
N MET A 337 6.58 13.12 9.59
CA MET A 337 7.19 11.80 9.46
C MET A 337 8.38 11.65 10.40
N LYS A 338 8.50 10.46 10.98
CA LYS A 338 9.72 10.02 11.65
C LYS A 338 10.79 9.72 10.60
N ILE A 339 11.82 10.55 10.53
CA ILE A 339 12.94 10.39 9.61
C ILE A 339 13.92 9.35 10.16
N ILE A 340 14.27 8.36 9.35
CA ILE A 340 15.22 7.32 9.70
C ILE A 340 16.23 7.17 8.56
N ASP A 341 17.49 7.50 8.85
CA ASP A 341 18.60 7.34 7.93
C ASP A 341 19.03 5.87 7.82
N ILE A 342 19.09 5.39 6.58
CA ILE A 342 19.46 4.05 6.19
C ILE A 342 20.77 4.13 5.39
N PRO A 343 21.91 3.84 6.03
CA PRO A 343 23.19 3.87 5.34
C PRO A 343 23.28 2.75 4.29
N ALA A 344 24.22 2.92 3.35
CA ALA A 344 24.66 1.81 2.54
C ALA A 344 25.27 0.72 3.45
N PRO A 345 25.03 -0.57 3.15
CA PRO A 345 25.61 -1.64 3.95
C PRO A 345 27.14 -1.62 3.91
N THR A 346 27.78 -1.94 5.04
CA THR A 346 29.25 -2.15 5.06
C THR A 346 29.63 -3.34 4.17
N ARG A 347 30.92 -3.53 3.92
CA ARG A 347 31.39 -4.70 3.17
C ARG A 347 31.03 -6.02 3.90
N GLU A 348 31.18 -6.09 5.22
CA GLU A 348 30.78 -7.29 5.97
C GLU A 348 29.27 -7.52 5.88
N GLN A 349 28.46 -6.47 6.04
CA GLN A 349 27.01 -6.56 5.90
C GLN A 349 26.59 -7.00 4.49
N SER A 350 27.23 -6.47 3.46
CA SER A 350 26.96 -6.81 2.06
C SER A 350 27.31 -8.28 1.76
N ARG A 351 28.40 -8.80 2.35
CA ARG A 351 28.73 -10.23 2.29
C ARG A 351 27.68 -11.09 2.99
N ALA A 352 27.17 -10.64 4.14
CA ALA A 352 26.09 -11.33 4.85
C ALA A 352 24.79 -11.36 4.01
N ILE A 353 24.46 -10.23 3.38
CA ILE A 353 23.32 -10.11 2.45
C ILE A 353 23.51 -11.04 1.24
N ALA A 354 24.70 -11.10 0.64
CA ALA A 354 24.99 -12.02 -0.46
C ALA A 354 24.79 -13.48 -0.06
N THR A 355 25.23 -13.86 1.15
CA THR A 355 25.03 -15.20 1.71
C THR A 355 23.55 -15.54 1.85
N GLN A 356 22.76 -14.60 2.37
CA GLN A 356 21.32 -14.79 2.52
C GLN A 356 20.59 -14.86 1.17
N LEU A 357 20.94 -13.99 0.23
CA LEU A 357 20.39 -14.01 -1.13
C LEU A 357 20.73 -15.30 -1.88
N TRP A 358 21.94 -15.84 -1.69
CA TRP A 358 22.32 -17.15 -2.22
C TRP A 358 21.45 -18.26 -1.62
N ARG A 359 21.24 -18.26 -0.31
CA ARG A 359 20.34 -19.21 0.37
C ARG A 359 18.92 -19.14 -0.17
N GLN A 360 18.37 -17.93 -0.34
CA GLN A 360 17.04 -17.72 -0.93
C GLN A 360 16.98 -18.25 -2.37
N LEU A 361 17.98 -17.94 -3.19
CA LEU A 361 18.02 -18.41 -4.59
C LEU A 361 18.04 -19.94 -4.69
N ARG A 362 18.69 -20.63 -3.74
CA ARG A 362 18.67 -22.10 -3.66
C ARG A 362 17.31 -22.67 -3.26
N GLN A 363 16.53 -21.93 -2.46
CA GLN A 363 15.16 -22.31 -2.11
C GLN A 363 14.21 -22.09 -3.28
N ASP A 364 14.36 -20.96 -3.99
CA ASP A 364 13.52 -20.60 -5.13
C ASP A 364 13.81 -21.48 -6.36
N LEU A 365 15.09 -21.84 -6.57
CA LEU A 365 15.57 -22.59 -7.73
C LEU A 365 16.39 -23.82 -7.31
N PRO A 366 15.77 -24.81 -6.65
CA PRO A 366 16.50 -25.95 -6.12
C PRO A 366 17.19 -26.74 -7.24
N ARG A 367 16.50 -27.02 -8.35
CA ARG A 367 17.05 -27.79 -9.47
C ARG A 367 18.25 -27.10 -10.13
N ALA A 368 18.17 -25.79 -10.34
CA ALA A 368 19.25 -25.04 -10.98
C ALA A 368 20.48 -24.87 -10.08
N THR A 369 20.32 -24.98 -8.76
CA THR A 369 21.41 -24.77 -7.80
C THR A 369 22.00 -26.05 -7.21
N ILE A 370 21.44 -27.22 -7.56
CA ILE A 370 21.98 -28.52 -7.13
C ILE A 370 23.43 -28.66 -7.59
N GLY A 371 24.32 -29.02 -6.66
CA GLY A 371 25.73 -29.25 -6.96
C GLY A 371 26.54 -28.01 -7.30
N ILE A 372 25.94 -26.80 -7.27
CA ILE A 372 26.64 -25.54 -7.53
C ILE A 372 27.00 -24.87 -6.21
N ALA A 373 28.28 -24.59 -6.02
CA ALA A 373 28.79 -23.81 -4.89
C ALA A 373 29.10 -22.36 -5.32
N LEU A 374 28.94 -21.43 -4.39
CA LEU A 374 29.43 -20.06 -4.55
C LEU A 374 30.74 -19.94 -3.78
N THR A 375 31.83 -19.60 -4.46
CA THR A 375 33.16 -19.58 -3.88
C THR A 375 33.38 -18.34 -2.99
N ASP A 376 34.41 -18.39 -2.15
CA ASP A 376 34.71 -17.32 -1.20
C ASP A 376 35.08 -15.98 -1.88
N ASP A 377 35.87 -16.06 -2.95
CA ASP A 377 36.23 -14.91 -3.79
C ASP A 377 35.01 -14.32 -4.52
N ALA A 378 34.01 -15.15 -4.88
CA ALA A 378 32.76 -14.65 -5.43
C ALA A 378 31.96 -13.87 -4.38
N PHE A 379 31.90 -14.34 -3.13
CA PHE A 379 31.30 -13.58 -2.02
C PHE A 379 32.02 -12.25 -1.78
N ASP A 380 33.36 -12.25 -1.83
CA ASP A 380 34.14 -11.03 -1.73
C ASP A 380 33.83 -10.04 -2.86
N MET A 381 33.72 -10.52 -4.08
CA MET A 381 33.36 -9.67 -5.21
C MET A 381 31.95 -9.08 -5.05
N LEU A 382 30.97 -9.90 -4.65
CA LEU A 382 29.60 -9.46 -4.39
C LEU A 382 29.52 -8.42 -3.26
N SER A 383 30.38 -8.53 -2.24
CA SER A 383 30.40 -7.61 -1.09
C SER A 383 30.71 -6.15 -1.44
N THR A 384 31.19 -5.89 -2.67
CA THR A 384 31.46 -4.54 -3.20
C THR A 384 30.25 -3.89 -3.87
N SER A 385 29.14 -4.62 -4.01
CA SER A 385 27.97 -4.21 -4.78
C SER A 385 26.75 -3.96 -3.87
N PRO A 386 25.84 -3.02 -4.21
CA PRO A 386 24.60 -2.84 -3.48
C PRO A 386 23.69 -4.09 -3.52
N PRO A 387 22.79 -4.31 -2.53
CA PRO A 387 21.93 -5.49 -2.46
C PRO A 387 21.14 -5.79 -3.74
N ARG A 388 20.56 -4.76 -4.37
CA ARG A 388 19.84 -4.91 -5.66
C ARG A 388 20.73 -5.47 -6.76
N VAL A 389 21.99 -5.04 -6.81
CA VAL A 389 22.97 -5.49 -7.80
C VAL A 389 23.44 -6.91 -7.48
N ILE A 390 23.70 -7.22 -6.21
CA ILE A 390 24.06 -8.59 -5.77
C ILE A 390 23.03 -9.61 -6.25
N ARG A 391 21.73 -9.35 -6.05
CA ARG A 391 20.66 -10.26 -6.50
C ARG A 391 20.70 -10.52 -8.00
N LYS A 392 20.94 -9.47 -8.81
CA LYS A 392 21.06 -9.57 -10.26
C LYS A 392 22.29 -10.41 -10.66
N LEU A 393 23.46 -10.07 -10.11
CA LEU A 393 24.72 -10.76 -10.37
C LEU A 393 24.65 -12.25 -10.01
N LEU A 394 24.05 -12.59 -8.86
CA LEU A 394 23.86 -13.99 -8.45
C LEU A 394 23.04 -14.79 -9.47
N ARG A 395 21.94 -14.21 -9.97
CA ARG A 395 21.05 -14.89 -10.91
C ARG A 395 21.72 -15.08 -12.28
N GLU A 396 22.42 -14.07 -12.77
CA GLU A 396 23.15 -14.14 -14.04
C GLU A 396 24.33 -15.12 -13.96
N ALA A 397 25.12 -15.05 -12.89
CA ALA A 397 26.26 -15.95 -12.68
C ALA A 397 25.82 -17.40 -12.50
N LEU A 398 24.70 -17.64 -11.80
CA LEU A 398 24.08 -18.97 -11.75
C LEU A 398 23.67 -19.46 -13.13
N GLY A 399 23.04 -18.59 -13.94
CA GLY A 399 22.66 -18.92 -15.32
C GLY A 399 23.86 -19.37 -16.17
N ARG A 400 25.00 -18.69 -16.06
CA ARG A 400 26.25 -19.07 -16.74
C ARG A 400 26.78 -20.41 -16.25
N ALA A 401 26.89 -20.60 -14.94
CA ALA A 401 27.38 -21.85 -14.37
C ALA A 401 26.51 -23.05 -14.81
N VAL A 402 25.19 -22.88 -14.81
CA VAL A 402 24.24 -23.92 -15.29
C VAL A 402 24.42 -24.16 -16.79
N PHE A 403 24.50 -23.11 -17.61
CA PHE A 403 24.68 -23.24 -19.06
C PHE A 403 25.99 -23.97 -19.42
N ASP A 404 27.06 -23.68 -18.69
CA ASP A 404 28.38 -24.29 -18.88
C ASP A 404 28.53 -25.67 -18.19
N ASN A 405 27.48 -26.18 -17.53
CA ASN A 405 27.51 -27.40 -16.71
C ASN A 405 28.62 -27.38 -15.63
N ARG A 406 28.87 -26.21 -15.02
CA ARG A 406 29.83 -26.04 -13.93
C ARG A 406 29.19 -26.25 -12.57
N THR A 407 30.02 -26.67 -11.62
CA THR A 407 29.63 -26.90 -10.21
C THR A 407 30.01 -25.75 -9.28
N GLU A 408 30.47 -24.63 -9.83
CA GLU A 408 30.87 -23.47 -9.05
C GLU A 408 30.65 -22.15 -9.78
N ILE A 409 30.37 -21.11 -8.99
CA ILE A 409 30.35 -19.71 -9.39
C ILE A 409 31.52 -19.01 -8.69
N ASN A 410 32.43 -18.43 -9.46
CA ASN A 410 33.64 -17.78 -8.95
C ASN A 410 33.68 -16.26 -9.17
N ALA A 411 34.71 -15.57 -8.66
CA ALA A 411 34.82 -14.11 -8.84
C ALA A 411 34.94 -13.67 -10.31
N GLY A 412 35.40 -14.56 -11.20
CA GLY A 412 35.43 -14.32 -12.65
C GLY A 412 34.03 -14.17 -13.24
N ASP A 413 33.10 -15.04 -12.83
CA ASP A 413 31.69 -14.98 -13.25
C ASP A 413 31.03 -13.67 -12.84
N ILE A 414 31.26 -13.26 -11.58
CA ILE A 414 30.72 -12.00 -11.05
C ILE A 414 31.28 -10.79 -11.81
N ARG A 415 32.60 -10.77 -12.06
CA ARG A 415 33.26 -9.68 -12.82
C ARG A 415 32.78 -9.62 -14.27
N ALA A 416 32.58 -10.76 -14.93
CA ALA A 416 32.08 -10.81 -16.29
C ALA A 416 30.67 -10.19 -16.37
N CYS A 417 29.77 -10.54 -15.44
CA CYS A 417 28.43 -9.96 -15.36
C CYS A 417 28.46 -8.44 -15.11
N GLN A 418 29.36 -7.96 -14.24
CA GLN A 418 29.54 -6.52 -13.99
C GLN A 418 30.02 -5.76 -15.24
N HIS A 419 30.98 -6.32 -15.97
CA HIS A 419 31.56 -5.68 -17.16
C HIS A 419 30.55 -5.61 -18.31
N GLU A 420 29.78 -6.67 -18.54
CA GLU A 420 28.72 -6.67 -19.56
C GLU A 420 27.61 -5.67 -19.23
N ALA A 421 27.18 -5.57 -17.96
CA ALA A 421 26.22 -4.56 -17.54
C ALA A 421 26.71 -3.13 -17.84
N CYS A 422 28.01 -2.86 -17.67
CA CYS A 422 28.63 -1.57 -18.00
C CYS A 422 28.63 -1.30 -19.52
N LEU A 423 28.94 -2.31 -20.34
CA LEU A 423 28.93 -2.19 -21.81
C LEU A 423 27.52 -1.95 -22.35
N THR A 424 26.51 -2.62 -21.81
CA THR A 424 25.11 -2.43 -22.24
C THR A 424 24.58 -1.05 -21.82
N ALA A 425 24.91 -0.57 -20.61
CA ALA A 425 24.53 0.78 -20.16
C ALA A 425 25.12 1.87 -21.07
N ARG A 426 26.35 1.69 -21.59
CA ARG A 426 26.98 2.63 -22.53
C ARG A 426 26.36 2.63 -23.93
N ARG A 427 25.73 1.53 -24.36
CA ARG A 427 25.07 1.43 -25.68
C ARG A 427 23.66 2.02 -25.72
N CYS A 428 23.03 2.26 -24.57
CA CYS A 428 21.70 2.88 -24.49
C CYS A 428 21.72 4.42 -24.43
N GLY A 429 22.89 5.06 -24.53
CA GLY A 429 22.98 6.47 -24.86
C GLY A 429 22.75 6.64 -26.37
N PHE A 430 21.53 7.02 -26.76
CA PHE A 430 21.19 7.30 -28.16
C PHE A 430 22.12 8.39 -28.73
N VAL A 431 22.63 8.12 -29.94
CA VAL A 431 23.18 9.10 -30.90
C VAL A 431 22.04 9.96 -31.43
#